data_AF-A0A8G1DQE4-F1
#
_entry.id   AF-A0A8G1DQE4-F1
#
_cell.length_a   1.000
_cell.length_b   1.000
_cell.length_c   1.000
_cell.angle_alpha   90.00
_cell.angle_beta   90.00
_cell.angle_gamma   90.00
#
_symmetry.space_group_name_H-M   'P 1'
#
loop_
_entity.id
_entity.type
_entity.pdbx_description
1 polymer ?
#
loop_
_entity_poly.entity_id
_entity_poly.type
_entity_poly.pdbx_seq_one_letter_code
_entity_poly.pdbx_strand_id
1 'polypeptide(L)'
;SSMGVLQRFTWIETAQTWNLFWYAPKDQCDEYKECGAYGYCDSNTSPVCNCIKGFKPRNPQVWGLRDGSDGCVRKTLLTCGGGDGFARLEKMKLPDTTAASVDRGIGVKECEQKCLKDCNCTAFANTDIRGGGSSCVIWTGE
;
A
#
# COMPACT_ATOMS: atom_id res chain seq x y z
N SER A 1 21.27 -20.22 11.75
CA SER A 1 21.40 -18.75 11.61
C SER A 1 20.02 -18.17 11.39
N SER A 2 19.61 -17.26 12.25
CA SER A 2 18.24 -16.78 12.48
C SER A 2 17.97 -15.44 11.77
N MET A 3 18.17 -15.38 10.44
CA MET A 3 18.14 -14.12 9.66
C MET A 3 16.76 -13.43 9.55
N GLY A 4 15.76 -13.84 10.34
CA GLY A 4 14.43 -13.22 10.33
C GLY A 4 13.59 -13.49 9.06
N VAL A 5 14.07 -14.35 8.15
CA VAL A 5 13.36 -14.69 6.90
C VAL A 5 12.35 -15.81 7.16
N LEU A 6 11.09 -15.56 6.82
CA LEU A 6 10.07 -16.60 6.78
C LEU A 6 10.28 -17.46 5.54
N GLN A 7 10.37 -18.78 5.70
CA GLN A 7 10.64 -19.71 4.61
C GLN A 7 9.61 -20.83 4.60
N ARG A 8 9.09 -21.16 3.42
CA ARG A 8 8.29 -22.37 3.20
C ARG A 8 9.11 -23.38 2.42
N PHE A 9 9.36 -24.52 3.06
CA PHE A 9 9.95 -25.68 2.42
C PHE A 9 8.86 -26.70 2.07
N THR A 10 9.03 -27.37 0.94
CA THR A 10 8.20 -28.50 0.49
C THR A 10 9.10 -29.70 0.28
N TRP A 11 8.76 -30.84 0.87
CA TRP A 11 9.50 -32.08 0.69
C TRP A 11 9.23 -32.64 -0.71
N ILE A 12 10.28 -32.95 -1.46
CA ILE A 12 10.19 -33.58 -2.78
C ILE A 12 10.67 -35.02 -2.64
N GLU A 13 9.71 -35.97 -2.63
CA GLU A 13 10.00 -37.39 -2.44
C GLU A 13 10.95 -37.97 -3.50
N THR A 14 10.79 -37.59 -4.77
CA THR A 14 11.63 -38.14 -5.86
C THR A 14 13.10 -37.74 -5.74
N ALA A 15 13.38 -36.57 -5.16
CA ALA A 15 14.72 -36.04 -4.97
C ALA A 15 15.23 -36.20 -3.53
N GLN A 16 14.39 -36.73 -2.62
CA GLN A 16 14.66 -36.87 -1.18
C GLN A 16 15.26 -35.59 -0.58
N THR A 17 14.69 -34.44 -0.93
CA THR A 17 15.22 -33.13 -0.51
C THR A 17 14.11 -32.13 -0.18
N TRP A 18 14.42 -31.20 0.73
CA TRP A 18 13.58 -30.05 1.03
C TRP A 18 13.82 -28.95 0.00
N ASN A 19 12.82 -28.66 -0.81
CA ASN A 19 12.86 -27.56 -1.75
C ASN A 19 12.31 -26.29 -1.11
N LEU A 20 13.09 -25.21 -1.13
CA LEU A 20 12.61 -23.88 -0.76
C LEU A 20 11.58 -23.41 -1.80
N PHE A 21 10.31 -23.38 -1.42
CA PHE A 21 9.21 -23.05 -2.32
C PHE A 21 8.97 -21.54 -2.41
N TRP A 22 8.96 -20.85 -1.27
CA TRP A 22 8.98 -19.39 -1.22
C TRP A 22 9.58 -18.91 0.10
N TYR A 23 9.96 -17.63 0.13
CA TYR A 23 10.40 -16.95 1.35
C TYR A 23 9.91 -15.50 1.33
N ALA A 24 9.91 -14.86 2.50
CA ALA A 24 9.61 -13.44 2.68
C ALA A 24 10.49 -12.84 3.80
N PRO A 25 10.93 -11.57 3.68
CA PRO A 25 10.76 -10.65 2.54
C PRO A 25 11.52 -11.12 1.28
N LYS A 26 11.07 -10.72 0.08
CA LYS A 26 11.65 -11.17 -1.20
C LYS A 26 12.56 -10.14 -1.84
N ASP A 27 12.23 -8.86 -1.72
CA ASP A 27 13.01 -7.75 -2.25
C ASP A 27 12.91 -6.52 -1.32
N GLN A 28 13.62 -5.44 -1.66
CA GLN A 28 13.65 -4.22 -0.86
C GLN A 28 12.26 -3.58 -0.65
N CYS A 29 11.29 -3.81 -1.54
CA CYS A 29 9.94 -3.28 -1.37
C CYS A 29 9.12 -4.03 -0.31
N ASP A 30 9.57 -5.22 0.11
CA ASP A 30 8.96 -5.93 1.22
C ASP A 30 9.47 -5.45 2.59
N GLU A 31 10.55 -4.67 2.62
CA GLU A 31 11.05 -4.05 3.86
C GLU A 31 10.04 -3.03 4.40
N TYR A 32 9.90 -3.02 5.72
CA TYR A 32 8.91 -2.17 6.37
C TYR A 32 9.28 -0.69 6.17
N LYS A 33 8.39 0.06 5.52
CA LYS A 33 8.55 1.50 5.23
C LYS A 33 9.79 1.85 4.40
N GLU A 34 10.15 0.99 3.43
CA GLU A 34 11.15 1.34 2.41
C GLU A 34 10.84 2.70 1.74
N CYS A 35 9.56 2.95 1.46
CA CYS A 35 9.08 4.26 1.02
C CYS A 35 8.23 4.91 2.11
N GLY A 36 8.46 6.21 2.33
CA GLY A 36 7.71 7.00 3.30
C GLY A 36 6.24 7.22 2.92
N ALA A 37 5.51 7.92 3.80
CA ALA A 37 4.07 8.16 3.69
C ALA A 37 3.65 8.68 2.31
N TYR A 38 2.52 8.18 1.79
CA TYR A 38 1.99 8.49 0.45
C TYR A 38 2.94 8.19 -0.73
N GLY A 39 4.05 7.50 -0.48
CA GLY A 39 4.88 6.86 -1.48
C GLY A 39 4.55 5.38 -1.60
N TYR A 40 4.87 4.79 -2.75
CA TYR A 40 4.83 3.34 -2.95
C TYR A 40 6.13 2.84 -3.54
N CYS A 41 6.49 1.60 -3.19
CA CYS A 41 7.67 0.93 -3.72
C CYS A 41 7.31 0.11 -4.96
N ASP A 42 8.07 0.27 -6.03
CA ASP A 42 7.99 -0.54 -7.25
C ASP A 42 9.41 -0.97 -7.65
N SER A 43 9.67 -2.27 -7.51
CA SER A 43 10.97 -2.89 -7.81
C SER A 43 11.35 -2.82 -9.29
N ASN A 44 10.44 -2.40 -10.18
CA ASN A 44 10.71 -2.20 -11.61
C ASN A 44 11.11 -0.75 -11.95
N THR A 45 11.11 0.16 -10.97
CA THR A 45 11.41 1.58 -11.18
C THR A 45 12.76 1.98 -10.57
N SER A 46 13.34 3.09 -11.03
CA SER A 46 14.56 3.67 -10.46
C SER A 46 14.42 5.20 -10.38
N PRO A 47 14.31 5.80 -9.18
CA PRO A 47 14.32 5.16 -7.85
C PRO A 47 13.09 4.27 -7.60
N VAL A 48 13.17 3.35 -6.65
CA VAL A 48 12.07 2.40 -6.35
C VAL A 48 10.87 3.04 -5.67
N CYS A 49 11.11 4.13 -4.94
CA CYS A 49 10.04 4.92 -4.33
C CYS A 49 9.43 5.90 -5.34
N ASN A 50 8.11 5.86 -5.40
CA ASN A 50 7.30 6.68 -6.30
C ASN A 50 6.24 7.41 -5.47
N CYS A 51 6.00 8.69 -5.75
CA CYS A 51 4.86 9.38 -5.15
C CYS A 51 3.56 8.96 -5.85
N ILE A 52 2.49 8.76 -5.06
CA ILE A 52 1.14 8.57 -5.58
C ILE A 52 0.78 9.76 -6.51
N LYS A 53 0.03 9.48 -7.59
CA LYS A 53 -0.45 10.53 -8.51
C LYS A 53 -1.17 11.63 -7.74
N GLY A 54 -0.75 12.88 -7.94
CA GLY A 54 -1.26 14.04 -7.19
C GLY A 54 -0.44 14.43 -5.97
N PHE A 55 0.61 13.66 -5.65
CA PHE A 55 1.58 13.95 -4.60
C PHE A 55 2.94 14.34 -5.19
N LYS A 56 3.77 15.01 -4.40
CA LYS A 56 5.16 15.38 -4.70
C LYS A 56 6.07 14.98 -3.54
N PRO A 57 7.39 14.79 -3.76
CA PRO A 57 8.31 14.51 -2.68
C PRO A 57 8.21 15.57 -1.58
N ARG A 58 8.18 15.14 -0.32
CA ARG A 58 8.21 16.06 0.83
C ARG A 58 9.52 16.84 0.84
N ASN A 59 10.62 16.15 0.55
CA ASN A 59 11.96 16.71 0.47
C ASN A 59 12.62 16.39 -0.89
N PRO A 60 12.56 17.31 -1.87
CA PRO A 60 13.10 17.06 -3.21
C PRO A 60 14.61 16.81 -3.25
N GLN A 61 15.38 17.34 -2.30
CA GLN A 61 16.83 17.17 -2.27
C GLN A 61 17.21 15.75 -1.87
N VAL A 62 16.61 15.25 -0.78
CA VAL A 62 16.79 13.87 -0.30
C VAL A 62 16.22 12.86 -1.32
N TRP A 63 15.07 13.18 -1.92
CA TRP A 63 14.51 12.37 -3.01
C TRP A 63 15.44 12.29 -4.23
N GLY A 64 16.15 13.37 -4.56
CA GLY A 64 17.15 13.40 -5.63
C GLY A 64 18.36 12.51 -5.35
N LEU A 65 18.63 12.21 -4.08
CA LEU A 65 19.62 11.24 -3.62
C LEU A 65 19.08 9.80 -3.57
N ARG A 66 17.86 9.59 -4.09
CA ARG A 66 17.12 8.31 -4.09
C ARG A 66 16.70 7.83 -2.70
N ASP A 67 16.64 8.73 -1.74
CA ASP A 67 16.10 8.45 -0.41
C ASP A 67 14.62 8.88 -0.38
N GLY A 68 13.76 7.87 -0.31
CA GLY A 68 12.30 8.03 -0.28
C GLY A 68 11.69 8.05 1.12
N SER A 69 12.51 8.04 2.18
CA SER A 69 12.06 7.86 3.58
C SER A 69 11.15 9.00 4.07
N ASP A 70 11.40 10.23 3.62
CA ASP A 70 10.56 11.41 3.92
C ASP A 70 9.16 11.35 3.27
N GLY A 71 8.96 10.43 2.33
CA GLY A 71 7.70 10.23 1.64
C GLY A 71 7.26 11.43 0.79
N CYS A 72 5.95 11.53 0.61
CA CYS A 72 5.32 12.46 -0.29
C CYS A 72 4.25 13.29 0.41
N VAL A 73 3.89 14.42 -0.19
CA VAL A 73 2.83 15.32 0.27
C VAL A 73 1.91 15.69 -0.89
N ARG A 74 0.64 15.94 -0.61
CA ARG A 74 -0.33 16.34 -1.64
C ARG A 74 0.14 17.63 -2.33
N LYS A 75 -0.05 17.70 -3.66
CA LYS A 75 0.23 18.92 -4.42
C LYS A 75 -0.80 20.01 -4.15
N THR A 76 -2.04 19.62 -3.86
CA THR A 76 -3.19 20.50 -3.61
C THR A 76 -3.86 20.09 -2.32
N LEU A 77 -4.28 21.06 -1.51
CA LEU A 77 -5.02 20.82 -0.27
C LEU A 77 -6.43 20.29 -0.58
N LEU A 78 -6.92 19.40 0.27
CA LEU A 78 -8.28 18.87 0.20
C LEU A 78 -9.28 19.92 0.68
N THR A 79 -10.49 19.85 0.15
CA THR A 79 -11.57 20.79 0.47
C THR A 79 -12.70 20.15 1.28
N CYS A 80 -12.71 18.82 1.41
CA CYS A 80 -13.74 17.99 2.01
C CYS A 80 -15.15 18.31 1.48
N GLY A 81 -15.57 17.58 0.45
CA GLY A 81 -16.89 17.78 -0.18
C GLY A 81 -16.94 18.92 -1.22
N GLY A 82 -15.86 19.70 -1.38
CA GLY A 82 -15.72 20.75 -2.39
C GLY A 82 -15.33 20.25 -3.80
N GLY A 83 -15.51 18.95 -4.09
CA GLY A 83 -15.09 18.32 -5.36
C GLY A 83 -13.84 17.45 -5.27
N ASP A 84 -13.42 17.08 -4.05
CA ASP A 84 -12.36 16.08 -3.86
C ASP A 84 -12.75 14.74 -4.51
N GLY A 85 -11.74 13.97 -4.93
CA GLY A 85 -11.93 12.67 -5.56
C GLY A 85 -10.73 11.75 -5.37
N PHE A 86 -10.81 10.55 -5.91
CA PHE A 86 -9.80 9.50 -5.71
C PHE A 86 -9.05 9.15 -6.98
N ALA A 87 -7.74 8.91 -6.82
CA ALA A 87 -6.94 8.25 -7.83
C ALA A 87 -6.94 6.74 -7.57
N ARG A 88 -7.42 5.96 -8.54
CA ARG A 88 -7.36 4.50 -8.45
C ARG A 88 -5.92 4.02 -8.62
N LEU A 89 -5.44 3.24 -7.65
CA LEU A 89 -4.18 2.53 -7.71
C LEU A 89 -4.44 1.04 -7.98
N GLU A 90 -3.57 0.41 -8.75
CA GLU A 90 -3.71 -0.98 -9.18
C GLU A 90 -2.54 -1.83 -8.73
N LYS A 91 -2.77 -3.13 -8.50
CA LYS A 91 -1.74 -4.10 -8.08
C LYS A 91 -1.00 -3.70 -6.79
N MET A 92 -1.69 -3.04 -5.88
CA MET A 92 -1.13 -2.56 -4.62
C MET A 92 -1.20 -3.62 -3.52
N LYS A 93 -0.14 -3.69 -2.71
CA LYS A 93 -0.25 -4.15 -1.32
C LYS A 93 -0.97 -3.06 -0.53
N LEU A 94 -2.00 -3.43 0.24
CA LEU A 94 -2.72 -2.46 1.07
C LEU A 94 -1.76 -1.85 2.12
N PRO A 95 -1.92 -0.56 2.45
CA PRO A 95 -1.07 0.10 3.44
C PRO A 95 -1.33 -0.44 4.85
N ASP A 96 -0.49 -0.02 5.79
CA ASP A 96 -0.61 -0.36 7.22
C ASP A 96 -2.04 -0.08 7.72
N THR A 97 -2.62 -1.02 8.45
CA THR A 97 -4.02 -0.97 8.88
C THR A 97 -4.19 -0.48 10.32
N THR A 98 -3.15 0.11 10.93
CA THR A 98 -3.21 0.65 12.30
C THR A 98 -4.29 1.73 12.43
N ALA A 99 -4.45 2.58 11.41
CA ALA A 99 -5.47 3.63 11.35
C ALA A 99 -6.52 3.34 10.27
N ALA A 100 -7.07 2.12 10.28
CA ALA A 100 -8.09 1.68 9.33
C ALA A 100 -9.35 1.15 10.02
N SER A 101 -10.50 1.37 9.38
CA SER A 101 -11.80 0.82 9.79
C SER A 101 -12.38 -0.06 8.70
N VAL A 102 -13.11 -1.13 9.07
CA VAL A 102 -13.66 -2.10 8.14
C VAL A 102 -15.17 -2.17 8.27
N ASP A 103 -15.87 -2.17 7.14
CA ASP A 103 -17.30 -2.34 7.03
C ASP A 103 -17.62 -3.42 5.99
N ARG A 104 -18.07 -4.59 6.44
CA ARG A 104 -18.34 -5.74 5.55
C ARG A 104 -19.71 -5.71 4.91
N GLY A 105 -20.60 -4.81 5.34
CA GLY A 105 -21.97 -4.74 4.85
C GLY A 105 -22.10 -3.97 3.54
N ILE A 106 -21.08 -3.19 3.17
CA ILE A 106 -21.15 -2.23 2.07
C ILE A 106 -20.23 -2.61 0.90
N GLY A 107 -20.62 -2.17 -0.30
CA GLY A 107 -19.83 -2.33 -1.52
C GLY A 107 -18.91 -1.14 -1.82
N VAL A 108 -18.10 -1.25 -2.89
CA VAL A 108 -17.11 -0.23 -3.28
C VAL A 108 -17.69 1.17 -3.48
N LYS A 109 -18.89 1.28 -4.08
CA LYS A 109 -19.54 2.58 -4.34
C LYS A 109 -19.97 3.27 -3.04
N GLU A 110 -20.52 2.51 -2.11
CA GLU A 110 -20.92 3.02 -0.79
C GLU A 110 -19.69 3.36 0.06
N CYS A 111 -18.61 2.58 -0.08
CA CYS A 111 -17.32 2.84 0.54
C CYS A 111 -16.74 4.18 0.10
N GLU A 112 -16.77 4.46 -1.21
CA GLU A 112 -16.35 5.75 -1.77
C GLU A 112 -17.17 6.92 -1.20
N GLN A 113 -18.50 6.79 -1.17
CA GLN A 113 -19.38 7.83 -0.63
C GLN A 113 -19.19 8.04 0.88
N LYS A 114 -18.92 6.96 1.62
CA LYS A 114 -18.62 7.02 3.05
C LYS A 114 -17.29 7.76 3.30
N CYS A 115 -16.27 7.46 2.50
CA CYS A 115 -14.98 8.14 2.56
C CYS A 115 -15.09 9.63 2.17
N LEU A 116 -15.83 9.99 1.11
CA LEU A 116 -16.03 11.40 0.73
C LEU A 116 -16.72 12.25 1.81
N LYS A 117 -17.55 11.62 2.65
CA LYS A 117 -18.24 12.29 3.76
C LYS A 117 -17.37 12.45 5.00
N ASP A 118 -16.29 11.68 5.12
CA ASP A 118 -15.36 11.74 6.23
C ASP A 118 -14.12 12.55 5.81
N CYS A 119 -14.00 13.78 6.31
CA CYS A 119 -12.87 14.66 5.99
C CYS A 119 -11.50 14.13 6.41
N ASN A 120 -11.46 13.12 7.30
CA ASN A 120 -10.22 12.47 7.71
C ASN A 120 -9.88 11.26 6.84
N CYS A 121 -10.80 10.82 5.97
CA CYS A 121 -10.55 9.69 5.08
C CYS A 121 -9.49 10.03 4.03
N THR A 122 -8.47 9.18 3.92
CA THR A 122 -7.36 9.38 2.97
C THR A 122 -7.36 8.37 1.83
N ALA A 123 -7.91 7.17 2.07
CA ALA A 123 -8.02 6.10 1.08
C ALA A 123 -9.12 5.09 1.45
N PHE A 124 -9.57 4.32 0.46
CA PHE A 124 -10.44 3.18 0.68
C PHE A 124 -10.13 2.03 -0.29
N ALA A 125 -10.52 0.80 0.08
CA ALA A 125 -10.38 -0.38 -0.77
C ALA A 125 -11.44 -1.45 -0.39
N ASN A 126 -11.53 -2.52 -1.20
CA ASN A 126 -12.27 -3.72 -0.80
C ASN A 126 -11.41 -4.58 0.14
N THR A 127 -12.01 -5.24 1.14
CA THR A 127 -11.27 -6.22 1.97
C THR A 127 -11.31 -7.64 1.43
N ASP A 128 -12.31 -7.96 0.62
CA ASP A 128 -12.42 -9.25 -0.08
C ASP A 128 -12.47 -9.00 -1.59
N ILE A 129 -11.53 -9.57 -2.32
CA ILE A 129 -11.44 -9.44 -3.78
C ILE A 129 -12.30 -10.46 -4.54
N ARG A 130 -12.89 -11.45 -3.84
CA ARG A 130 -13.75 -12.48 -4.44
C ARG A 130 -15.10 -11.88 -4.86
N GLY A 131 -15.75 -12.51 -5.84
CA GLY A 131 -17.13 -12.16 -6.22
C GLY A 131 -17.32 -10.73 -6.76
N GLY A 132 -16.27 -10.10 -7.28
CA GLY A 132 -16.32 -8.72 -7.78
C GLY A 132 -16.04 -7.65 -6.72
N GLY A 133 -15.71 -8.04 -5.49
CA GLY A 133 -15.41 -7.12 -4.41
C GLY A 133 -16.62 -6.88 -3.53
N SER A 134 -16.58 -7.42 -2.32
CA SER A 134 -17.51 -7.06 -1.24
C SER A 134 -16.68 -6.51 -0.07
N SER A 135 -17.31 -5.79 0.85
CA SER A 135 -16.70 -5.12 2.00
C SER A 135 -15.80 -3.93 1.68
N CYS A 136 -15.67 -3.04 2.66
CA CYS A 136 -14.98 -1.76 2.60
C CYS A 136 -13.95 -1.67 3.71
N VAL A 137 -12.77 -1.14 3.38
CA VAL A 137 -11.79 -0.64 4.35
C VAL A 137 -11.51 0.81 4.04
N ILE A 138 -11.47 1.64 5.08
CA ILE A 138 -11.22 3.07 5.02
C ILE A 138 -10.02 3.39 5.93
N TRP A 139 -9.07 4.16 5.41
CA TRP A 139 -7.93 4.68 6.17
C TRP A 139 -8.13 6.13 6.54
N THR A 140 -7.63 6.50 7.72
CA THR A 140 -7.52 7.88 8.18
C THR A 140 -6.07 8.22 8.48
N GLY A 141 -5.59 9.38 8.01
CA GLY A 141 -4.20 9.78 8.20
C GLY A 141 -3.23 9.18 7.18
N GLU A 142 -1.95 9.10 7.58
CA GLU A 142 -0.82 8.57 6.77
C GLU A 142 -0.68 7.05 6.86
#